data_AF-K9K2F6-F1
#
_entry.id   AF-K9K2F6-F1
#
_cell.length_a   1.000
_cell.length_b   1.000
_cell.length_c   1.000
_cell.angle_alpha   90.00
_cell.angle_beta   90.00
_cell.angle_gamma   90.00
#
_symmetry.space_group_name_H-M   'P 1'
#
loop_
_entity.id
_entity.type
_entity.pdbx_description
1 polymer ?
#
loop_
_entity_poly.entity_id
_entity_poly.type
_entity_poly.pdbx_seq_one_letter_code
_entity_poly.pdbx_strand_id
1 'polypeptide(L)'
;ETGSITEMFGEFRTGKTQICHTLAVTCQLPIDRGGGEGKAMYIDTEGTFRPERLLAVAERYGLSGSDVLDNVAYARGFNTDHQTQLLYQASAMMVES
;
A
#
# COMPACT_ATOMS: atom_id res chain seq x y z
N GLU A 1 4.68 13.81 -0.59
CA GLU A 1 4.20 14.66 -1.70
C GLU A 1 3.48 13.76 -2.70
N THR A 2 2.36 14.20 -3.28
CA THR A 2 1.61 13.44 -4.29
C THR A 2 1.99 13.89 -5.70
N GLY A 3 1.64 13.10 -6.72
CA GLY A 3 1.93 13.44 -8.13
C GLY A 3 3.37 13.19 -8.58
N SER A 4 4.21 12.62 -7.71
CA SER A 4 5.58 12.21 -8.01
C SER A 4 5.82 10.75 -7.67
N ILE A 5 6.84 10.15 -8.28
CA ILE A 5 7.30 8.79 -7.95
C ILE A 5 8.46 8.91 -6.96
N THR A 6 8.35 8.21 -5.83
CA THR A 6 9.41 8.12 -4.82
C THR A 6 9.95 6.70 -4.77
N GLU A 7 11.24 6.53 -5.06
CA GLU A 7 11.92 5.23 -4.97
C GLU A 7 12.62 5.06 -3.62
N MET A 8 12.40 3.92 -2.97
CA MET A 8 13.13 3.50 -1.77
C MET A 8 14.02 2.30 -2.11
N PHE A 9 15.34 2.49 -2.15
CA PHE A 9 16.31 1.43 -2.46
C PHE A 9 17.22 1.10 -1.27
N GLY A 10 17.82 -0.09 -1.28
CA GLY A 10 18.75 -0.57 -0.24
C GLY A 10 18.69 -2.09 -0.02
N GLU A 11 19.58 -2.63 0.80
CA GLU A 11 19.68 -4.08 1.07
C GLU A 11 18.44 -4.68 1.75
N PHE A 12 18.34 -6.02 1.77
CA PHE A 12 17.30 -6.70 2.54
C PHE A 12 17.34 -6.25 4.01
N ARG A 13 16.16 -6.15 4.65
CA ARG A 13 16.00 -5.67 6.05
C ARG A 13 16.39 -4.22 6.35
N THR A 14 16.56 -3.36 5.35
CA THR A 14 16.75 -1.91 5.56
C THR A 14 15.45 -1.11 5.78
N GLY A 15 14.30 -1.79 5.91
CA GLY A 15 13.03 -1.15 6.27
C GLY A 15 12.09 -0.79 5.11
N LYS A 16 12.51 -0.96 3.84
CA LYS A 16 11.68 -0.67 2.64
C LYS A 16 10.25 -1.22 2.74
N THR A 17 10.12 -2.53 2.94
CA THR A 17 8.83 -3.22 3.07
C THR A 17 8.01 -2.67 4.26
N GLN A 18 8.64 -2.32 5.38
CA GLN A 18 7.94 -1.79 6.55
C GLN A 18 7.38 -0.39 6.28
N ILE A 19 8.11 0.43 5.53
CA ILE A 19 7.62 1.74 5.09
C ILE A 19 6.41 1.56 4.17
N CYS A 20 6.45 0.62 3.20
CA CYS A 20 5.30 0.34 2.34
C CYS A 20 4.05 -0.09 3.14
N HIS A 21 4.19 -0.98 4.13
CA HIS A 21 3.06 -1.37 4.99
C HIS A 21 2.52 -0.18 5.80
N THR A 22 3.41 0.69 6.31
CA THR A 22 3.00 1.89 7.05
C THR A 22 2.23 2.85 6.16
N LEU A 23 2.76 3.14 4.96
CA LEU A 23 2.13 4.05 4.00
C LEU A 23 0.76 3.55 3.53
N ALA A 24 0.59 2.23 3.35
CA ALA A 24 -0.69 1.63 2.98
C ALA A 24 -1.80 1.83 4.03
N VAL A 25 -1.43 2.11 5.29
CA VAL A 25 -2.38 2.46 6.36
C VAL A 25 -2.49 3.97 6.52
N THR A 26 -1.36 4.69 6.57
CA THR A 26 -1.38 6.13 6.87
C THR A 26 -1.98 6.96 5.74
N CYS A 27 -1.99 6.47 4.49
CA CYS A 27 -2.68 7.15 3.39
C CYS A 27 -4.20 7.26 3.63
N GLN A 28 -4.76 6.37 4.45
CA GLN A 28 -6.19 6.31 4.76
C GLN A 28 -6.60 7.31 5.86
N LEU A 29 -5.62 7.92 6.55
CA LEU A 29 -5.91 8.90 7.60
C LEU A 29 -6.51 10.19 7.00
N PRO A 30 -7.28 10.93 7.81
CA PRO A 30 -7.66 12.30 7.51
C PRO A 30 -6.48 13.19 7.11
N ILE A 31 -6.72 14.18 6.24
CA ILE A 31 -5.68 15.11 5.77
C ILE A 31 -5.09 15.90 6.95
N ASP A 32 -5.93 16.30 7.92
CA ASP A 32 -5.51 17.01 9.14
C ASP A 32 -4.64 16.17 10.09
N ARG A 33 -4.61 14.84 9.88
CA ARG A 33 -3.72 13.88 10.56
C ARG A 33 -2.56 13.42 9.68
N GLY A 34 -2.30 14.11 8.57
CA GLY A 34 -1.18 13.83 7.66
C GLY A 34 -1.40 12.64 6.72
N GLY A 35 -2.64 12.19 6.57
CA GLY A 35 -3.02 11.20 5.56
C GLY A 35 -3.50 11.83 4.25
N GLY A 36 -4.11 11.01 3.41
CA GLY A 36 -4.66 11.41 2.11
C GLY A 36 -6.13 11.02 1.92
N GLU A 37 -6.81 10.56 2.98
CA GLU A 37 -8.21 10.08 2.93
C GLU A 37 -8.46 9.06 1.81
N GLY A 38 -7.43 8.29 1.44
CA GLY A 38 -7.41 7.46 0.25
C GLY A 38 -7.16 5.99 0.53
N LYS A 39 -7.59 5.14 -0.42
CA LYS A 39 -7.27 3.72 -0.46
C LYS A 39 -5.84 3.47 -0.97
N ALA A 40 -5.32 2.26 -0.75
CA ALA A 40 -4.00 1.85 -1.21
C ALA A 40 -4.08 0.70 -2.21
N MET A 41 -3.28 0.77 -3.28
CA MET A 41 -2.98 -0.35 -4.17
C MET A 41 -1.59 -0.90 -3.84
N TYR A 42 -1.49 -2.19 -3.52
CA TYR A 42 -0.24 -2.84 -3.14
C TYR A 42 0.08 -3.99 -4.10
N ILE A 43 1.05 -3.77 -4.98
CA ILE A 43 1.58 -4.80 -5.90
C ILE A 43 2.82 -5.42 -5.27
N ASP A 44 2.76 -6.72 -4.97
CA ASP A 44 3.85 -7.48 -4.34
C ASP A 44 4.46 -8.47 -5.33
N THR A 45 5.75 -8.32 -5.60
CA THR A 45 6.49 -9.15 -6.55
C THR A 45 7.22 -10.32 -5.88
N GLU A 46 7.45 -10.25 -4.57
CA GLU A 46 8.27 -11.22 -3.82
C GLU A 46 7.47 -12.01 -2.79
N GLY A 47 6.18 -11.70 -2.58
CA GLY A 47 5.37 -12.36 -1.56
C GLY A 47 5.74 -11.90 -0.15
N THR A 48 6.15 -10.64 0.01
CA THR A 48 6.58 -10.05 1.31
C THR A 48 5.44 -9.38 2.06
N PHE A 49 4.30 -9.15 1.42
CA PHE A 49 3.13 -8.54 2.06
C PHE A 49 2.56 -9.43 3.16
N ARG A 50 2.27 -8.85 4.33
CA ARG A 50 1.69 -9.55 5.48
C ARG A 50 0.57 -8.68 6.06
N PRO A 51 -0.72 -9.07 5.93
CA PRO A 51 -1.84 -8.30 6.44
C PRO A 51 -1.73 -7.95 7.93
N GLU A 52 -1.13 -8.84 8.73
CA GLU A 52 -0.95 -8.64 10.17
C GLU A 52 -0.07 -7.43 10.48
N ARG A 53 0.81 -7.02 9.55
CA ARG A 53 1.62 -5.80 9.69
C ARG A 53 0.77 -4.53 9.54
N LEU A 54 -0.26 -4.54 8.69
CA LEU A 54 -1.22 -3.43 8.58
C LEU A 54 -2.01 -3.29 9.87
N LEU A 55 -2.47 -4.40 10.45
CA LEU A 55 -3.23 -4.41 11.70
C LEU A 55 -2.46 -3.74 12.86
N ALA A 56 -1.17 -4.04 12.99
CA ALA A 56 -0.31 -3.40 14.00
C ALA A 56 -0.14 -1.89 13.78
N VAL A 57 -0.09 -1.43 12.53
CA VAL A 57 -0.04 0.00 12.21
C VAL A 57 -1.41 0.65 12.45
N ALA A 58 -2.50 -0.01 12.08
CA ALA A 58 -3.87 0.47 12.30
C ALA A 58 -4.14 0.70 13.79
N GLU A 59 -3.75 -0.25 14.65
CA GLU A 59 -3.85 -0.15 16.11
C GLU A 59 -3.13 1.09 16.64
N ARG A 60 -1.89 1.35 16.17
CA ARG A 60 -1.12 2.55 16.56
C ARG A 60 -1.84 3.86 16.24
N TYR A 61 -2.59 3.91 15.16
CA TYR A 61 -3.31 5.12 14.72
C TYR A 61 -4.77 5.18 15.19
N GLY A 62 -5.25 4.14 15.91
CA GLY A 62 -6.63 4.02 16.37
C GLY A 62 -7.63 3.77 15.24
N LEU A 63 -7.21 3.09 14.17
CA LEU A 63 -8.05 2.73 13.03
C LEU A 63 -8.66 1.33 13.21
N SER A 64 -9.84 1.13 12.61
CA SER A 64 -10.44 -0.21 12.49
C SER A 64 -9.57 -1.09 11.58
N GLY A 65 -9.11 -2.23 12.10
CA GLY A 65 -8.29 -3.16 11.34
C GLY A 65 -9.00 -3.73 10.11
N SER A 66 -10.30 -4.03 10.21
CA SER A 66 -11.09 -4.52 9.08
C SER A 66 -11.17 -3.49 7.96
N ASP A 67 -11.49 -2.25 8.32
CA ASP A 67 -11.69 -1.17 7.36
C ASP A 67 -10.36 -0.84 6.66
N VAL A 68 -9.25 -0.88 7.42
CA VAL A 68 -7.90 -0.73 6.86
C VAL A 68 -7.60 -1.81 5.83
N LEU A 69 -7.95 -3.07 6.10
CA LEU A 69 -7.72 -4.17 5.16
C LEU A 69 -8.62 -4.05 3.93
N ASP A 70 -9.89 -3.68 4.09
CA ASP A 70 -10.84 -3.47 2.98
C ASP A 70 -10.41 -2.33 2.05
N ASN A 71 -9.68 -1.34 2.58
CA ASN A 71 -9.15 -0.21 1.82
C ASN A 71 -7.81 -0.49 1.15
N VAL A 72 -7.24 -1.70 1.28
CA VAL A 72 -5.98 -2.08 0.60
C VAL A 72 -6.26 -3.15 -0.45
N ALA A 73 -6.25 -2.73 -1.72
CA ALA A 73 -6.28 -3.65 -2.84
C ALA A 73 -4.88 -4.29 -3.00
N TYR A 74 -4.81 -5.62 -2.82
CA TYR A 74 -3.58 -6.39 -2.94
C TYR A 74 -3.56 -7.20 -4.23
N ALA A 75 -2.42 -7.20 -4.92
CA ALA A 75 -2.17 -8.07 -6.05
C ALA A 75 -0.75 -8.63 -6.04
N ARG A 76 -0.59 -9.89 -6.46
CA ARG A 76 0.71 -10.56 -6.54
C ARG A 76 1.18 -10.69 -7.99
N GLY A 77 2.29 -10.01 -8.31
CA GLY A 77 2.97 -10.19 -9.59
C GLY A 77 3.88 -11.42 -9.53
N PHE A 78 3.76 -12.33 -10.50
CA PHE A 78 4.60 -13.54 -10.58
C PHE A 78 5.72 -13.44 -11.62
N ASN A 79 5.59 -12.49 -12.55
CA ASN A 79 6.55 -12.18 -13.60
C ASN A 79 6.27 -10.75 -14.12
N THR A 80 7.13 -10.26 -15.00
CA THR A 80 7.07 -8.89 -15.54
C THR A 80 5.81 -8.62 -16.35
N ASP A 81 5.35 -9.57 -17.16
CA ASP A 81 4.15 -9.42 -17.98
C ASP A 81 2.90 -9.28 -17.09
N HIS A 82 2.80 -10.14 -16.08
CA HIS A 82 1.73 -10.09 -15.09
C HIS A 82 1.78 -8.80 -14.28
N GLN A 83 2.96 -8.36 -13.84
CA GLN A 83 3.12 -7.08 -13.13
C GLN A 83 2.64 -5.90 -13.98
N THR A 84 2.93 -5.91 -15.29
CA THR A 84 2.48 -4.87 -16.22
C THR A 84 0.96 -4.87 -16.39
N GLN A 85 0.36 -6.06 -16.51
CA GLN A 85 -1.12 -6.19 -16.55
C GLN A 85 -1.78 -5.68 -15.26
N LEU A 86 -1.21 -6.00 -14.09
CA LEU A 86 -1.71 -5.50 -12.81
C LEU A 86 -1.64 -3.98 -12.70
N LEU A 87 -0.59 -3.34 -13.25
CA LEU A 87 -0.50 -1.87 -13.31
C LEU A 87 -1.60 -1.25 -14.16
N TYR A 88 -1.92 -1.82 -15.31
CA TYR A 88 -3.05 -1.35 -16.13
C TYR A 88 -4.38 -1.49 -15.39
N GLN A 89 -4.63 -2.64 -14.76
CA GLN A 89 -5.85 -2.85 -13.96
C GLN A 89 -5.93 -1.87 -12.78
N ALA A 90 -4.82 -1.64 -12.09
CA ALA A 90 -4.72 -0.65 -11.02
C ALA A 90 -5.06 0.77 -11.51
N SER A 91 -4.51 1.17 -12.66
CA SER A 91 -4.83 2.48 -13.24
C SER A 91 -6.30 2.65 -13.58
N ALA A 92 -6.97 1.59 -14.08
CA ALA A 92 -8.40 1.63 -14.36
C ALA A 92 -9.22 1.79 -13.07
N MET A 93 -8.92 1.00 -12.03
CA MET A 93 -9.58 1.10 -10.73
C MET A 93 -9.43 2.50 -10.11
N MET A 94 -8.26 3.13 -10.26
CA MET A 94 -8.00 4.47 -9.72
C MET A 94 -8.75 5.60 -10.45
N VAL A 95 -9.22 5.39 -11.68
CA VAL A 95 -10.00 6.38 -12.45
C VAL A 95 -11.50 6.27 -12.14
N GLU A 96 -11.97 5.07 -11.81
CA GLU A 96 -13.39 4.80 -11.51
C GLU A 96 -13.78 5.08 -10.04
N SER A 97 -12.81 5.43 -9.19
CA SER A 97 -12.97 5.64 -7.74
C SER A 97 -13.24 7.09 -7.35
#